data_AF-A0A0C1HEL7-F1
#
_entry.id   AF-A0A0C1HEL7-F1
#
_cell.length_a   1.000
_cell.length_b   1.000
_cell.length_c   1.000
_cell.angle_alpha   90.00
_cell.angle_beta   90.00
_cell.angle_gamma   90.00
#
_symmetry.space_group_name_H-M   'P 1'
#
loop_
_entity.id
_entity.type
_entity.pdbx_description
1 polymer ?
#
loop_
_entity_poly.entity_id
_entity_poly.type
_entity_poly.pdbx_seq_one_letter_code
_entity_poly.pdbx_strand_id
1 'polypeptide(L)' 'MQNKFYAIAFRKRVFKNVEELQEDVDKWMNEYNNERTHTGKYYFGKTPLQTFLDEKHLARGKMLDKLQQTEIVSAR' A
#
# COMPACT_ATOMS: atom_id res chain seq x y z
N MET A 1 -9.48 -2.19 1.25
CA MET A 1 -10.40 -1.14 1.71
C MET A 1 -11.76 -1.67 2.11
N GLN A 2 -12.56 -2.27 1.21
CA GLN A 2 -13.95 -2.62 1.50
C GLN A 2 -14.17 -3.43 2.79
N ASN A 3 -13.52 -4.60 2.92
CA ASN A 3 -13.69 -5.46 4.11
C ASN A 3 -12.88 -5.00 5.33
N LYS A 4 -11.97 -4.03 5.17
CA LYS A 4 -11.07 -3.58 6.24
C LYS A 4 -11.53 -2.28 6.90
N PHE A 5 -12.16 -1.39 6.14
CA PHE A 5 -12.61 -0.09 6.60
C PHE A 5 -14.12 0.08 6.36
N TYR A 6 -14.56 0.20 5.10
CA TYR A 6 -15.94 0.61 4.77
C TYR A 6 -17.02 -0.29 5.37
N ALA A 7 -16.88 -1.61 5.28
CA ALA A 7 -17.84 -2.55 5.84
C ALA A 7 -17.96 -2.43 7.38
N ILE A 8 -16.91 -1.96 8.06
CA ILE A 8 -16.93 -1.73 9.51
C ILE A 8 -17.47 -0.33 9.81
N ALA A 9 -16.99 0.69 9.09
CA ALA A 9 -17.38 2.08 9.25
C ALA A 9 -18.90 2.26 9.08
N PHE A 10 -19.47 1.73 8.00
CA PHE A 10 -20.91 1.84 7.72
C PHE A 10 -21.81 1.02 8.65
N ARG A 11 -21.26 0.06 9.39
CA ARG A 11 -22.00 -0.64 10.47
C ARG A 11 -21.97 0.10 11.80
N LYS A 12 -20.97 0.99 12.00
CA LYS A 12 -20.75 1.70 13.27
C LYS A 12 -21.31 3.12 13.26
N ARG A 13 -21.28 3.80 12.12
CA ARG A 13 -21.70 5.21 12.00
C ARG A 13 -22.46 5.43 10.70
N VAL A 14 -23.49 6.28 10.78
CA VAL A 14 -24.15 6.86 9.61
C VAL A 14 -23.50 8.21 9.34
N PHE A 15 -22.92 8.37 8.16
CA PHE A 15 -22.24 9.59 7.73
C PHE A 15 -23.26 10.53 7.07
N LYS A 16 -23.14 11.83 7.36
CA LYS A 16 -24.09 12.84 6.84
C LYS A 16 -23.74 13.31 5.42
N ASN A 17 -22.46 13.28 5.09
CA ASN A 17 -21.92 13.66 3.79
C ASN A 17 -20.63 12.88 3.49
N VAL A 18 -20.06 13.10 2.31
CA VAL A 18 -18.89 12.36 1.85
C VAL A 18 -17.62 12.86 2.54
N GLU A 19 -17.56 14.15 2.88
CA GLU A 19 -16.43 14.79 3.55
C GLU A 19 -16.16 14.14 4.91
N GLU A 20 -17.23 13.89 5.67
CA GLU A 20 -17.17 13.23 6.99
C GLU A 20 -16.64 11.78 6.88
N LEU A 21 -16.98 11.08 5.80
CA LEU A 21 -16.43 9.75 5.51
C LEU A 21 -14.95 9.85 5.10
N GLN A 22 -14.59 10.87 4.32
CA GLN A 22 -13.23 11.07 3.81
C GLN A 22 -12.25 11.31 4.96
N GLU A 23 -12.61 12.15 5.95
CA GLU A 23 -11.79 12.39 7.14
C GLU A 23 -11.49 11.09 7.90
N ASP A 24 -12.51 10.26 8.12
CA ASP A 24 -12.37 8.97 8.81
C ASP A 24 -11.50 7.99 7.99
N VAL A 25 -11.67 7.94 6.65
CA VAL A 25 -10.86 7.11 5.76
C VAL A 25 -9.40 7.54 5.79
N ASP A 26 -9.14 8.84 5.70
CA ASP A 26 -7.78 9.39 5.63
C ASP A 26 -7.02 9.10 6.92
N LYS A 27 -7.67 9.32 8.07
CA LYS A 27 -7.10 8.96 9.36
C LYS A 27 -6.80 7.46 9.45
N TRP A 28 -7.78 6.62 9.08
CA TRP A 28 -7.60 5.17 9.11
C TRP A 28 -6.48 4.69 8.18
N MET A 29 -6.36 5.29 6.98
CA MET A 29 -5.30 4.98 6.03
C MET A 29 -3.92 5.36 6.57
N ASN A 30 -3.81 6.49 7.25
CA ASN A 30 -2.57 6.90 7.88
C ASN A 30 -2.12 5.87 8.94
N GLU A 31 -3.01 5.52 9.87
CA GLU A 31 -2.75 4.50 10.90
C GLU A 31 -2.40 3.14 10.28
N TYR A 32 -3.16 2.70 9.27
CA TYR A 32 -2.93 1.43 8.59
C TYR A 32 -1.56 1.37 7.91
N ASN A 33 -1.17 2.44 7.21
CA ASN A 33 0.07 2.45 6.42
C ASN A 33 1.32 2.68 7.27
N ASN A 34 1.21 3.48 8.34
CA ASN A 34 2.36 3.96 9.11
C ASN A 34 2.53 3.30 10.47
N GLU A 35 1.46 2.80 11.10
CA GLU A 35 1.53 2.32 12.48
C GLU A 35 1.29 0.82 12.59
N ARG A 36 0.42 0.28 11.73
CA ARG A 36 0.04 -1.13 11.80
C ARG A 36 1.14 -2.02 11.22
N THR A 37 1.88 -2.69 12.10
CA THR A 37 2.85 -3.72 11.71
C THR A 37 2.13 -5.00 11.28
N HIS A 38 2.55 -5.59 10.17
CA HIS A 38 2.04 -6.89 9.73
C HIS A 38 3.00 -7.99 10.17
N THR A 39 2.52 -8.91 11.00
CA THR A 39 3.24 -10.12 11.46
C THR A 39 3.26 -11.25 10.41
N GLY A 40 3.03 -10.93 9.13
CA GLY A 40 3.15 -11.90 8.06
C GLY A 40 4.58 -12.43 7.95
N LYS A 41 4.74 -13.72 7.63
CA LYS A 41 6.04 -14.42 7.52
C LYS A 41 7.11 -13.66 6.74
N TYR A 42 6.71 -12.88 5.74
CA TYR A 42 7.60 -12.13 4.84
C TYR A 42 7.64 -10.62 5.11
N TYR A 43 6.79 -10.12 6.01
CA TYR A 43 6.70 -8.70 6.35
C TYR A 43 7.54 -8.34 7.58
N PHE A 44 7.99 -9.33 8.36
CA PHE A 44 8.95 -9.15 9.47
C PHE A 44 8.58 -8.05 10.48
N GLY A 45 7.28 -7.82 10.71
CA GLY A 45 6.83 -6.76 11.61
C GLY A 45 6.98 -5.35 11.05
N LYS A 46 7.25 -5.19 9.75
CA LYS A 46 7.27 -3.89 9.07
C LYS A 46 5.84 -3.39 8.81
N THR A 47 5.73 -2.07 8.65
CA THR A 47 4.49 -1.41 8.25
C THR A 47 4.31 -1.51 6.73
N PRO A 48 3.08 -1.43 6.21
CA PRO A 48 2.83 -1.47 4.76
C PRO A 48 3.68 -0.48 3.97
N LEU A 49 3.81 0.76 4.46
CA LEU A 49 4.61 1.77 3.77
C LEU A 49 6.10 1.41 3.77
N GLN A 50 6.63 0.93 4.89
CA GLN A 50 8.03 0.51 4.96
C GLN A 50 8.32 -0.63 3.99
N THR A 51 7.46 -1.66 3.96
CA THR A 51 7.64 -2.77 3.01
C THR A 51 7.55 -2.31 1.57
N PHE A 52 6.60 -1.42 1.25
CA PHE A 52 6.47 -0.87 -0.10
C PHE A 52 7.73 -0.15 -0.57
N LEU A 53 8.34 0.66 0.31
CA LEU A 53 9.57 1.39 0.00
C LEU A 53 10.77 0.44 -0.15
N ASP A 54 10.90 -0.53 0.76
CA ASP A 54 11.98 -1.51 0.74
C ASP A 54 11.94 -2.38 -0.53
N GLU A 55 10.75 -2.80 -0.96
CA GLU A 55 10.55 -3.71 -2.10
C GLU A 55 10.54 -3.00 -3.46
N LYS A 56 10.64 -1.67 -3.50
CA LYS A 56 10.60 -0.86 -4.74
C LYS A 56 11.59 -1.34 -5.81
N HIS A 57 12.76 -1.81 -5.39
CA HIS A 57 13.79 -2.34 -6.29
C HIS A 57 13.37 -3.63 -6.99
N LEU A 58 12.58 -4.49 -6.33
CA LEU A 58 12.05 -5.72 -6.92
C LEU A 58 11.11 -5.42 -8.08
N ALA A 59 10.23 -4.41 -7.92
CA ALA A 59 9.35 -3.96 -8.99
C ALA A 59 10.16 -3.43 -10.18
N ARG A 60 11.17 -2.58 -9.91
CA ARG A 60 12.07 -2.04 -10.95
C ARG A 60 12.81 -3.13 -11.72
N GLY A 61 13.31 -4.15 -11.03
CA GLY A 61 14.01 -5.29 -11.66
C GLY A 61 13.12 -6.18 -12.52
N LYS A 62 11.79 -6.05 -12.41
CA LYS A 62 10.81 -6.81 -13.21
C LYS A 62 10.14 -5.97 -14.30
N MET A 63 10.57 -4.73 -14.52
CA MET A 63 10.05 -3.88 -15.59
C MET A 63 10.64 -4.30 -16.95
N LEU A 64 9.87 -5.04 -17.74
CA LEU A 64 10.30 -5.61 -19.02
C LEU A 64 10.86 -4.56 -20.00
N ASP A 65 10.20 -3.41 -20.13
CA ASP A 65 10.63 -2.32 -21.02
C ASP A 65 12.05 -1.83 -20.70
N LYS A 66 12.43 -1.83 -19.41
CA LYS A 66 13.77 -1.40 -18.96
C LYS A 66 14.82 -2.50 -19.08
N LEU A 67 14.42 -3.76 -18.96
CA LEU A 67 15.30 -4.91 -19.12
C LEU A 67 15.76 -5.03 -20.57
N GLN A 68 14.83 -4.94 -21.53
CA GLN A 68 15.14 -5.01 -22.96
C GLN A 68 16.12 -3.91 -23.40
N GLN A 69 15.96 -2.68 -22.88
CA GLN A 69 16.87 -1.58 -23.23
C GLN A 69 18.27 -1.76 -22.62
N THR A 70 18.39 -2.43 -21.48
CA THR A 70 19.70 -2.71 -20.85
C THR A 70 20.46 -3.81 -21.60
N GLU A 71 19.76 -4.85 -22.07
CA GLU A 71 20.36 -5.93 -22.89
C GLU A 71 20.88 -5.40 -24.23
N ILE A 72 20.15 -4.51 -24.89
CA ILE A 72 20.54 -3.92 -26.18
C ILE A 72 21.78 -3.01 -26.04
N VAL A 73 21.91 -2.29 -24.91
CA VAL A 73 23.08 -1.43 -24.63
C VAL A 73 24.29 -2.26 -24.19
N SER A 74 24.08 -3.36 -23.45
CA SER A 74 25.16 -4.25 -23.02
C SER A 74 25.70 -5.17 -24.13
N ALA A 75 24.95 -5.38 -25.21
CA ALA A 75 25.35 -6.23 -26.34
C ALA A 75 26.04 -5.45 -27.48
N ARG A 76 26.25 -4.14 -27.30
CA ARG A 76 26.99 -3.25 -28.20
C ARG A 76 28.33 -2.87 -27.59
#